data_AF-A0AAV5SIG8-F1
#
_entry.id   AF-A0AAV5SIG8-F1
#
_cell.length_a   1.000
_cell.length_b   1.000
_cell.length_c   1.000
_cell.angle_alpha   90.00
_cell.angle_beta   90.00
_cell.angle_gamma   90.00
#
_symmetry.space_group_name_H-M   'P 1'
#
loop_
_entity.id
_entity.type
_entity.pdbx_description
1 polymer ?
#
loop_
_entity_poly.entity_id
_entity_poly.type
_entity_poly.pdbx_seq_one_letter_code
_entity_poly.pdbx_strand_id
1 'polypeptide(L)'
;SPQHFAAATLQPFGPFRNNDGLSNAYTHNLYEYEPRPTCPSCSGSKYLFCDSSHGEPRCAAKIRLNGVCTGYEQGEQPCYGGICEGVRCVDAVSWSHNRTISPERPIEFAKRIETFVITES
;
A
#
# COMPACT_ATOMS: atom_id res chain seq x y z
N SER A 1 36.12 -7.67 3.51
CA SER A 1 37.03 -6.54 3.25
C SER A 1 36.93 -5.54 4.41
N PRO A 2 38.05 -5.06 4.99
CA PRO A 2 38.03 -4.17 6.17
C PRO A 2 37.33 -2.83 5.97
N GLN A 3 37.23 -2.34 4.74
CA GLN A 3 36.63 -1.05 4.41
C GLN A 3 35.10 -1.02 4.62
N HIS A 4 34.45 -2.17 4.75
CA HIS A 4 33.01 -2.25 5.02
C HIS A 4 32.68 -2.28 6.51
N PHE A 5 33.67 -2.29 7.41
CA PHE A 5 33.40 -2.22 8.84
C PHE A 5 32.76 -0.88 9.19
N ALA A 6 31.77 -0.89 10.08
CA ALA A 6 31.03 0.31 10.48
C ALA A 6 31.95 1.42 11.03
N ALA A 7 33.02 1.04 11.73
CA ALA A 7 34.00 1.97 12.29
C ALA A 7 35.12 2.39 11.30
N ALA A 8 35.19 1.79 10.11
CA ALA A 8 36.15 2.21 9.09
C ALA A 8 35.78 3.59 8.54
N THR A 9 36.78 4.36 8.11
CA THR A 9 36.57 5.65 7.45
C THR A 9 35.76 5.47 6.17
N LEU A 10 34.71 6.26 6.01
CA LEU A 10 33.89 6.35 4.81
C LEU A 10 34.69 7.05 3.71
N GLN A 11 35.42 6.29 2.89
CA GLN A 11 36.23 6.86 1.83
C GLN A 11 35.36 7.40 0.67
N PRO A 12 35.70 8.54 0.07
CA PRO A 12 36.81 9.47 0.39
C PRO A 12 36.47 10.57 1.42
N PHE A 13 35.33 10.46 2.10
CA PHE A 13 34.74 11.49 2.96
C PHE A 13 35.30 11.50 4.40
N GLY A 14 36.63 11.36 4.56
CA GLY A 14 37.26 11.52 5.87
C GLY A 14 37.00 12.93 6.46
N PRO A 15 36.71 13.06 7.78
CA PRO A 15 36.92 12.08 8.85
C PRO A 15 35.73 11.15 9.16
N PHE A 16 34.65 11.18 8.36
CA PHE A 16 33.45 10.38 8.64
C PHE A 16 33.73 8.88 8.56
N ARG A 17 33.02 8.12 9.36
CA ARG A 17 33.02 6.65 9.37
C ARG A 17 31.78 6.12 8.66
N ASN A 18 31.80 4.84 8.27
CA ASN A 18 30.66 4.23 7.58
C ASN A 18 29.36 4.30 8.40
N ASN A 19 29.44 4.18 9.72
CA ASN A 19 28.27 4.34 10.61
C ASN A 19 27.69 5.76 10.59
N ASP A 20 28.50 6.79 10.38
CA ASP A 20 28.03 8.18 10.26
C ASP A 20 27.17 8.34 8.99
N GLY A 21 27.58 7.70 7.88
CA GLY A 21 26.82 7.68 6.63
C GLY A 21 25.53 6.85 6.67
N LEU A 22 25.41 5.93 7.63
CA LEU A 22 24.18 5.16 7.88
C LEU A 22 23.24 5.83 8.88
N SER A 23 23.66 6.94 9.48
CA SER A 23 22.82 7.68 10.42
C SER A 23 21.72 8.46 9.67
N ASN A 24 20.58 8.66 10.32
CA ASN A 24 19.54 9.54 9.79
C ASN A 24 20.03 10.99 9.61
N ALA A 25 21.11 11.41 10.31
CA ALA A 25 21.71 12.73 10.14
C ALA A 25 22.25 12.92 8.71
N TYR A 26 22.79 11.87 8.09
CA TYR A 26 23.20 11.93 6.69
C TYR A 26 22.01 12.24 5.76
N THR A 27 20.91 11.51 5.92
CA THR A 27 19.72 11.69 5.09
C THR A 27 19.00 13.01 5.34
N HIS A 28 18.97 13.51 6.58
CA HIS A 28 18.30 14.76 6.92
C HIS A 28 19.04 16.01 6.40
N ASN A 29 20.36 15.96 6.25
CA ASN A 29 21.15 17.13 5.84
C ASN A 29 21.32 17.24 4.32
N LEU A 30 21.26 16.12 3.59
CA LEU A 30 21.55 16.09 2.15
C LEU A 30 20.32 15.88 1.26
N TYR A 31 19.21 15.42 1.83
CA TYR A 31 17.99 15.17 1.10
C TYR A 31 16.83 15.89 1.77
N GLU A 32 15.98 16.49 0.94
CA GLU A 32 14.62 16.86 1.31
C GLU A 32 13.68 15.85 0.66
N TYR A 33 12.77 15.30 1.45
CA TYR A 33 11.75 14.39 0.96
C TYR A 33 10.45 15.15 0.77
N GLU A 34 9.72 14.83 -0.29
CA GLU A 34 8.32 15.23 -0.41
C GLU A 34 7.51 14.80 0.83
N PRO A 35 6.49 15.59 1.23
CA PRO A 35 5.63 15.23 2.35
C PRO A 35 5.11 13.80 2.21
N ARG A 36 5.15 13.06 3.33
CA ARG A 36 4.64 11.69 3.37
C ARG A 36 3.15 11.72 3.01
N PRO A 37 2.66 10.81 2.15
CA PRO A 37 1.23 10.72 1.86
C PRO A 37 0.43 10.52 3.15
N THR A 38 -0.69 11.24 3.26
CA THR A 38 -1.57 11.21 4.42
C THR A 38 -2.92 10.59 4.08
N CYS A 39 -3.57 10.01 5.10
CA CYS A 39 -4.95 9.56 5.00
C CYS A 39 -5.90 10.75 4.76
N PRO A 40 -7.09 10.53 4.18
CA PRO A 40 -7.67 9.23 3.79
C PRO A 40 -7.23 8.73 2.40
N SER A 41 -6.70 9.60 1.55
CA SER A 41 -6.48 9.27 0.13
C SER A 41 -5.10 8.68 -0.17
N CYS A 42 -4.11 8.85 0.73
CA CYS A 42 -2.73 8.41 0.51
C CYS A 42 -2.17 8.88 -0.84
N SER A 43 -2.43 10.16 -1.14
CA SER A 43 -2.09 10.83 -2.41
C SER A 43 -2.66 10.13 -3.66
N GLY A 44 -3.74 9.34 -3.51
CA GLY A 44 -4.36 8.60 -4.60
C GLY A 44 -3.52 7.44 -5.15
N SER A 45 -2.46 7.02 -4.44
CA SER A 45 -1.60 5.94 -4.92
C SER A 45 -2.35 4.61 -4.93
N LYS A 46 -2.40 3.97 -6.10
CA LYS A 46 -2.99 2.61 -6.23
C LYS A 46 -2.24 1.53 -5.45
N TYR A 47 -1.05 1.84 -4.93
CA TYR A 47 -0.22 0.91 -4.15
C TYR A 47 -0.30 1.16 -2.65
N LEU A 48 -0.99 2.22 -2.20
CA LEU A 48 -1.16 2.54 -0.80
C LEU A 48 -2.63 2.40 -0.40
N PHE A 49 -2.86 2.20 0.89
CA PHE A 49 -4.17 2.31 1.52
C PHE A 49 -4.02 3.00 2.87
N CYS A 50 -5.11 3.57 3.37
CA CYS A 50 -5.14 4.13 4.72
C CYS A 50 -5.34 2.99 5.72
N ASP A 51 -4.35 2.76 6.58
CA ASP A 51 -4.39 1.84 7.72
C ASP A 51 -4.91 2.60 8.93
N SER A 52 -6.16 2.32 9.33
CA SER A 52 -6.81 2.93 10.50
C SER A 52 -6.87 1.95 11.68
N SER A 53 -6.57 0.67 11.45
CA SER A 53 -6.71 -0.40 12.44
C SER A 53 -5.52 -0.52 13.42
N HIS A 54 -4.39 0.14 13.13
CA HIS A 54 -3.16 0.02 13.92
C HIS A 54 -2.76 1.31 14.66
N GLY A 55 -3.75 2.13 15.04
CA GLY A 55 -3.54 3.38 15.80
C GLY A 55 -3.83 4.62 14.96
N GLU A 56 -2.94 5.62 15.02
CA GLU A 56 -3.09 6.85 14.22
C GLU A 56 -3.11 6.53 12.71
N PRO A 57 -4.12 7.01 11.96
CA PRO A 57 -4.27 6.68 10.55
C PRO A 57 -3.02 7.02 9.73
N ARG A 58 -2.50 6.02 9.03
CA ARG A 58 -1.27 6.15 8.23
C ARG A 58 -1.39 5.45 6.90
N CYS A 59 -0.65 5.94 5.92
CA CYS A 59 -0.57 5.29 4.62
C CYS A 59 0.38 4.09 4.68
N ALA A 60 -0.16 2.90 4.40
CA ALA A 60 0.58 1.64 4.34
C ALA A 60 0.60 1.09 2.92
N ALA A 61 1.60 0.28 2.60
CA ALA A 61 1.68 -0.40 1.31
C ALA A 61 0.62 -1.50 1.22
N LYS A 62 -0.10 -1.55 0.10
CA LYS A 62 -1.05 -2.62 -0.18
C LYS A 62 -0.34 -3.97 -0.29
N ILE A 63 -1.05 -4.99 0.14
CA ILE A 63 -0.61 -6.37 0.26
C ILE A 63 -0.81 -7.06 -1.08
N ARG A 64 0.23 -7.76 -1.56
CA ARG A 64 0.15 -8.53 -2.80
C ARG A 64 -0.82 -9.71 -2.64
N LEU A 65 -1.30 -10.24 -3.76
CA LEU A 65 -2.06 -11.50 -3.77
C LEU A 65 -1.32 -12.58 -2.98
N ASN A 66 -2.08 -13.43 -2.29
CA ASN A 66 -1.59 -14.43 -1.35
C ASN A 66 -0.87 -13.86 -0.11
N GLY A 67 -0.77 -12.55 0.06
CA GLY A 67 -0.32 -11.96 1.33
C GLY A 67 -1.40 -12.08 2.42
N VAL A 68 -0.97 -12.05 3.68
CA VAL A 68 -1.87 -12.09 4.85
C VAL A 68 -2.54 -10.73 5.00
N CYS A 69 -3.86 -10.68 5.10
CA CYS A 69 -4.64 -9.44 5.14
C CYS A 69 -5.48 -9.26 6.42
N THR A 70 -5.19 -10.04 7.46
CA THR A 70 -5.83 -9.92 8.78
C THR A 70 -5.31 -8.70 9.56
N GLY A 71 -6.10 -8.20 10.49
CA GLY A 71 -5.74 -7.05 11.35
C GLY A 71 -6.18 -5.68 10.79
N TYR A 72 -6.93 -5.66 9.69
CA TYR A 72 -7.54 -4.46 9.12
C TYR A 72 -9.07 -4.58 9.23
N GLU A 73 -9.64 -3.99 10.27
CA GLU A 73 -11.02 -4.20 10.72
C GLU A 73 -11.92 -2.96 10.58
N GLN A 74 -11.36 -1.81 10.19
CA GLN A 74 -12.11 -0.55 10.01
C GLN A 74 -12.62 -0.35 8.58
N GLY A 75 -12.80 -1.44 7.83
CA GLY A 75 -13.28 -1.40 6.44
C GLY A 75 -12.20 -0.97 5.44
N GLU A 76 -10.93 -1.15 5.77
CA GLU A 76 -9.84 -0.89 4.83
C GLU A 76 -9.83 -1.88 3.66
N GLN A 77 -9.19 -1.46 2.54
CA GLN A 77 -8.91 -2.34 1.41
C GLN A 77 -7.40 -2.59 1.29
N PRO A 78 -6.81 -3.49 2.11
CA PRO A 78 -5.36 -3.68 2.17
C PRO A 78 -4.81 -4.37 0.92
N CYS A 79 -5.62 -5.13 0.16
CA CYS A 79 -5.14 -5.91 -0.97
C CYS A 79 -4.92 -5.07 -2.25
N TYR A 80 -3.84 -5.36 -2.96
CA TYR A 80 -3.56 -4.84 -4.29
C TYR A 80 -4.09 -5.79 -5.37
N GLY A 81 -5.02 -5.32 -6.21
CA GLY A 81 -5.61 -6.12 -7.29
C GLY A 81 -6.52 -7.26 -6.82
N GLY A 82 -7.03 -7.17 -5.59
CA GLY A 82 -7.77 -8.23 -4.94
C GLY A 82 -8.56 -7.75 -3.74
N ILE A 83 -9.12 -8.70 -3.01
CA ILE A 83 -9.85 -8.46 -1.77
C ILE A 83 -9.31 -9.35 -0.65
N CYS A 84 -9.57 -8.97 0.61
CA CYS A 84 -9.26 -9.83 1.73
C CYS A 84 -10.38 -10.87 1.89
N GLU A 85 -10.07 -12.14 1.66
CA GLU A 85 -10.99 -13.25 1.90
C GLU A 85 -10.37 -14.23 2.90
N GLY A 86 -11.05 -14.40 4.04
CA GLY A 86 -10.48 -15.13 5.17
C GLY A 86 -9.21 -14.46 5.66
N VAL A 87 -8.06 -15.12 5.45
CA VAL A 87 -6.76 -14.63 5.94
C VAL A 87 -5.85 -14.08 4.85
N ARG A 88 -6.24 -14.17 3.56
CA ARG A 88 -5.35 -13.81 2.45
C ARG A 88 -6.01 -12.90 1.42
N CYS A 89 -5.16 -12.14 0.73
CA CYS A 89 -5.55 -11.42 -0.47
C CYS A 89 -5.78 -12.41 -1.62
N VAL A 90 -7.02 -12.52 -2.09
CA VAL A 90 -7.39 -13.30 -3.28
C VAL A 90 -7.65 -12.36 -4.44
N ASP A 91 -7.49 -12.85 -5.67
CA ASP A 91 -7.75 -12.04 -6.84
C ASP A 91 -9.26 -11.74 -6.95
N ALA A 92 -9.61 -10.51 -7.33
CA ALA A 92 -11.01 -10.08 -7.33
C ALA A 92 -11.86 -10.77 -8.41
N VAL A 93 -11.21 -11.36 -9.44
CA VAL A 93 -11.89 -12.02 -10.56
C VAL A 93 -12.30 -13.44 -10.19
N SER A 94 -11.44 -14.22 -9.54
CA SER A 94 -11.75 -15.55 -9.02
C SER A 94 -12.81 -15.45 -7.93
N TRP A 95 -12.76 -14.39 -7.11
CA TRP A 95 -13.79 -14.13 -6.13
C TRP A 95 -15.17 -13.85 -6.73
N SER A 96 -15.24 -13.07 -7.82
CA SER A 96 -16.52 -12.82 -8.51
C SER A 96 -17.06 -14.06 -9.20
N HIS A 97 -16.19 -14.91 -9.78
CA HIS A 97 -16.60 -16.19 -10.36
C HIS A 97 -17.14 -17.17 -9.31
N ASN A 98 -16.57 -17.21 -8.10
CA ASN A 98 -17.04 -18.07 -7.02
C ASN A 98 -18.42 -17.66 -6.46
N ARG A 99 -18.80 -16.36 -6.53
CA ARG A 99 -20.16 -15.93 -6.15
C ARG A 99 -21.23 -16.40 -7.12
N THR A 100 -20.90 -16.48 -8.40
CA THR A 100 -21.85 -16.86 -9.45
C THR A 100 -22.24 -18.35 -9.36
N ILE A 101 -21.47 -19.16 -8.63
CA ILE A 101 -21.68 -20.61 -8.50
C ILE A 101 -22.42 -20.99 -7.20
N SER A 102 -22.63 -20.08 -6.25
CA SER A 102 -23.46 -20.37 -5.07
C SER A 102 -24.96 -20.33 -5.41
N PRO A 103 -25.72 -21.41 -5.19
CA PRO A 103 -27.16 -21.44 -5.42
C PRO A 103 -27.89 -20.82 -4.22
N GLU A 104 -27.76 -19.51 -4.03
CA GLU A 104 -28.65 -18.79 -3.12
C GLU A 104 -29.26 -17.58 -3.83
N ARG A 105 -30.47 -17.84 -4.35
CA ARG A 105 -31.60 -16.90 -4.56
C ARG A 105 -31.30 -15.63 -5.39
N PRO A 106 -32.15 -15.31 -6.39
CA PRO A 106 -31.88 -14.20 -7.29
C PRO A 106 -31.87 -12.88 -6.52
N ILE A 107 -30.70 -12.25 -6.40
CA ILE A 107 -30.66 -10.85 -5.98
C ILE A 107 -30.87 -10.01 -7.23
N GLU A 108 -32.04 -9.38 -7.26
CA GLU A 108 -32.43 -8.32 -8.19
C GLU A 108 -31.52 -7.11 -7.99
N PHE A 109 -30.27 -7.19 -8.47
CA PHE A 109 -29.37 -6.04 -8.52
C PHE A 109 -29.58 -5.28 -9.82
N ALA A 110 -30.53 -4.35 -9.73
CA ALA A 110 -30.51 -3.02 -10.31
C ALA A 110 -29.70 -2.87 -11.62
N LYS A 111 -30.45 -2.95 -12.72
CA LYS A 111 -30.13 -2.32 -14.00
C LYS A 111 -29.83 -0.84 -13.80
N ARG A 112 -28.55 -0.45 -13.70
CA ARG A 112 -28.13 0.93 -13.96
C ARG A 112 -26.69 1.02 -14.43
N ILE A 113 -26.43 0.49 -15.61
CA ILE A 113 -25.37 1.02 -16.47
C ILE A 113 -26.05 1.50 -17.73
N GLU A 114 -26.49 2.75 -17.75
CA GLU A 114 -26.77 3.46 -18.99
C GLU A 114 -26.24 4.89 -18.88
N THR A 115 -25.25 5.14 -19.73
CA THR A 115 -24.94 6.40 -20.43
C THR A 115 -24.34 7.57 -19.65
N PHE A 116 -23.03 7.70 -19.83
CA PHE A 116 -22.29 8.97 -19.89
C PHE A 116 -22.88 9.84 -21.02
N VAL A 117 -23.14 11.12 -20.72
CA VAL A 117 -23.76 12.13 -21.59
C VAL A 117 -22.68 12.96 -22.26
N ILE A 118 -22.70 13.14 -23.59
CA ILE A 118 -22.28 14.37 -24.27
C ILE A 118 -23.14 14.53 -25.54
N THR A 119 -24.02 15.54 -25.57
CA THR A 119 -24.62 16.08 -26.80
C THR A 119 -24.01 17.44 -27.07
N GLU A 120 -23.43 17.62 -28.26
CA GLU A 120 -23.13 18.93 -28.85
C GLU A 120 -24.43 19.64 -29.22
N SER A 121 -24.49 20.95 -28.94
CA SER A 121 -25.13 22.00 -29.78
C SER A 121 -24.77 23.37 -29.24
#